data_AF-A0AAW8KM85-F1
#
_entry.id   AF-A0AAW8KM85-F1
#
_cell.length_a   1.000
_cell.length_b   1.000
_cell.length_c   1.000
_cell.angle_alpha   90.00
_cell.angle_beta   90.00
_cell.angle_gamma   90.00
#
_symmetry.space_group_name_H-M   'P 1'
#
loop_
_entity.id
_entity.type
_entity.pdbx_description
1 polymer ?
#
loop_
_entity_poly.entity_id
_entity_poly.type
_entity_poly.pdbx_seq_one_letter_code
_entity_poly.pdbx_strand_id
1 'polypeptide(L)' 'FATCHDSVGSLGYRILLPDGGELGFATDLGCYTAAVEEGLRGCRTVMLESNYDDGMILASDYPYYLKRRIQSNNGHLS' A
#
# COMPACT_ATOMS: atom_id res chain seq x y z
N PHE A 1 -0.61 3.83 -11.01
CA PHE A 1 -0.11 5.03 -10.31
C PHE A 1 1.03 4.62 -9.41
N ALA A 2 1.99 5.52 -9.15
CA ALA A 2 3.11 5.21 -8.27
C ALA A 2 2.61 5.05 -6.82
N THR A 3 3.11 4.04 -6.13
CA THR A 3 2.93 3.87 -4.69
C THR A 3 4.20 4.28 -3.95
N CYS A 4 4.01 4.71 -2.71
CA CYS A 4 5.08 5.05 -1.80
C CYS A 4 5.57 3.75 -1.16
N HIS A 5 6.66 3.14 -1.63
CA HIS A 5 7.22 1.91 -1.06
C HIS A 5 8.73 1.87 -1.21
N ASP A 6 9.41 1.08 -0.38
CA ASP A 6 10.85 0.85 -0.46
C ASP A 6 11.31 -0.01 -1.66
N SER A 7 10.39 -0.36 -2.56
CA SER A 7 10.64 -1.11 -3.79
C SER A 7 10.64 -0.18 -5.00
N VAL A 8 11.65 -0.33 -5.86
CA VAL A 8 11.74 0.43 -7.11
C VAL A 8 10.62 0.00 -8.04
N GLY A 9 9.80 0.97 -8.46
CA GLY A 9 8.73 0.73 -9.41
C GLY A 9 7.48 0.08 -8.81
N SER A 10 7.24 0.23 -7.50
CA SER A 10 5.96 -0.16 -6.91
C SER A 10 4.81 0.65 -7.53
N LEU A 11 3.73 -0.04 -7.90
CA LEU A 11 2.62 0.50 -8.68
C LEU A 11 1.28 -0.02 -8.15
N GLY A 12 0.31 0.89 -8.07
CA GLY A 12 -1.11 0.57 -8.02
C GLY A 12 -1.72 0.61 -9.42
N TYR A 13 -2.81 -0.12 -9.61
CA TYR A 13 -3.52 -0.23 -10.88
C TYR A 13 -4.96 0.26 -10.74
N ARG A 14 -5.46 0.87 -11.81
CA ARG A 14 -6.89 1.09 -12.01
C ARG A 14 -7.30 0.33 -13.25
N ILE A 15 -8.25 -0.58 -13.08
CA ILE A 15 -8.69 -1.52 -14.12
C ILE A 15 -10.11 -1.13 -14.51
N LEU A 16 -10.31 -0.77 -15.78
CA LEU A 16 -11.62 -0.54 -16.37
C LEU A 16 -12.19 -1.86 -16.88
N LEU A 17 -13.38 -2.20 -16.42
CA LEU A 17 -14.10 -3.41 -16.80
C LEU A 17 -14.98 -3.16 -18.04
N PRO A 18 -15.34 -4.21 -18.80
CA PRO A 18 -16.16 -4.07 -20.01
C PRO A 18 -17.55 -3.46 -19.78
N ASP A 19 -18.10 -3.56 -18.57
CA ASP A 19 -19.38 -2.97 -18.17
C ASP A 19 -19.27 -1.51 -17.71
N GLY A 20 -18.07 -0.92 -17.79
CA GLY A 20 -17.77 0.44 -17.33
C GLY A 20 -17.47 0.55 -15.84
N GLY A 21 -17.45 -0.56 -15.09
CA GLY A 21 -17.00 -0.56 -13.71
C GLY A 21 -15.49 -0.34 -13.58
N GLU A 22 -15.06 0.33 -12.52
CA GLU A 22 -13.63 0.54 -12.22
C GLU A 22 -13.22 -0.18 -10.92
N LEU A 23 -12.14 -0.96 -11.01
CA LEU A 23 -11.48 -1.64 -9.89
C LEU A 23 -10.13 -0.99 -9.61
N GLY A 24 -9.94 -0.51 -8.39
CA GLY A 24 -8.65 -0.04 -7.88
C GLY A 24 -7.90 -1.18 -7.20
N PHE A 25 -6.62 -1.34 -7.48
CA PHE A 25 -5.75 -2.32 -6.86
C PHE A 25 -4.48 -1.62 -6.37
N ALA A 26 -4.26 -1.59 -5.06
CA ALA A 26 -3.09 -0.96 -4.47
C ALA A 26 -2.51 -1.83 -3.35
N THR A 27 -1.37 -2.45 -3.65
CA THR A 27 -0.55 -3.21 -2.70
C THR A 27 0.76 -2.46 -2.47
N ASP A 28 1.54 -2.89 -1.48
CA ASP A 28 2.81 -2.27 -1.12
C ASP A 28 2.64 -0.76 -0.91
N LEU A 29 1.59 -0.39 -0.18
CA LEU A 29 1.34 0.99 0.19
C LEU A 29 2.11 1.27 1.49
N GLY A 30 3.28 1.89 1.39
CA GLY A 30 4.05 2.41 2.52
C GLY A 30 3.43 3.69 3.10
N CYS A 31 2.85 4.53 2.25
CA CYS A 31 2.13 5.73 2.69
C CYS A 31 0.98 6.10 1.74
N TYR A 32 -0.09 6.70 2.28
CA TYR A 32 -1.20 7.21 1.47
C TYR A 32 -0.85 8.56 0.83
N THR A 33 -0.62 8.58 -0.49
CA THR A 33 -0.22 9.77 -1.23
C THR A 33 -1.34 10.30 -2.13
N ALA A 34 -1.21 11.55 -2.60
CA ALA A 34 -2.13 12.13 -3.57
C ALA A 34 -2.24 11.31 -4.86
N ALA A 35 -1.15 10.67 -5.31
CA ALA A 35 -1.17 9.80 -6.48
C ALA A 35 -2.00 8.53 -6.27
N VAL A 36 -1.99 8.00 -5.04
CA VAL A 36 -2.84 6.87 -4.63
C VAL A 36 -4.30 7.32 -4.57
N GLU A 37 -4.56 8.48 -3.97
CA GLU A 37 -5.90 9.04 -3.91
C GLU A 37 -6.51 9.26 -5.30
N GLU A 38 -5.80 9.93 -6.20
CA GLU A 38 -6.27 10.14 -7.58
C GLU A 38 -6.43 8.83 -8.34
N GLY A 39 -5.52 7.88 -8.11
CA GLY A 39 -5.55 6.56 -8.75
C GLY A 39 -6.72 5.68 -8.34
N LEU A 40 -7.23 5.85 -7.11
CA LEU A 40 -8.35 5.09 -6.56
C LEU A 40 -9.68 5.82 -6.63
N ARG A 41 -9.68 7.14 -6.84
CA ARG A 41 -10.90 7.94 -6.93
C ARG A 41 -11.79 7.48 -8.09
N GLY A 42 -13.07 7.23 -7.77
CA GLY A 42 -14.07 6.77 -8.73
C GLY A 42 -14.17 5.25 -8.86
N CYS A 43 -13.19 4.49 -8.37
CA CYS A 43 -13.27 3.04 -8.33
C CYS A 43 -14.45 2.58 -7.46
N ARG A 44 -15.30 1.71 -8.02
CA ARG A 44 -16.44 1.12 -7.30
C ARG A 44 -15.98 0.09 -6.27
N THR A 45 -14.88 -0.58 -6.59
CA THR A 45 -14.25 -1.57 -5.74
C THR A 45 -12.78 -1.23 -5.61
N VAL A 46 -12.23 -1.33 -4.40
CA VAL A 46 -10.81 -1.12 -4.14
C VAL A 46 -10.27 -2.31 -3.35
N MET A 47 -9.15 -2.88 -3.82
CA MET A 47 -8.35 -3.84 -3.07
C MET A 47 -7.13 -3.14 -2.50
N LEU A 48 -6.95 -3.25 -1.18
CA LEU A 48 -5.83 -2.72 -0.43
C LEU A 48 -5.09 -3.86 0.30
N GLU A 49 -3.79 -3.73 0.40
CA GLU A 49 -3.02 -4.50 1.37
C GLU A 49 -3.18 -3.93 2.79
N SER A 50 -3.32 -4.81 3.78
CA SER A 50 -3.52 -4.46 5.20
C SER A 50 -2.72 -5.38 6.12
N ASN A 51 -1.50 -5.73 5.70
CA ASN A 51 -0.63 -6.68 6.39
C ASN A 51 0.18 -6.06 7.55
N TYR A 52 0.10 -4.74 7.77
CA TYR A 52 0.87 -4.02 8.78
C TYR A 52 0.08 -3.83 10.07
N ASP A 53 0.67 -4.26 11.19
CA ASP A 53 0.16 -4.03 12.54
C ASP A 53 1.33 -3.79 13.51
N ASP A 54 1.34 -2.61 14.15
CA ASP A 54 2.42 -2.20 15.07
C ASP A 54 2.57 -3.17 16.25
N GLY A 55 1.47 -3.66 16.81
CA GLY A 55 1.49 -4.58 17.94
C GLY A 55 2.12 -5.91 17.58
N MET A 56 1.75 -6.46 16.43
CA MET A 56 2.34 -7.70 15.89
C MET A 56 3.82 -7.52 15.57
N ILE A 57 4.25 -6.39 15.01
CA ILE A 57 5.66 -6.11 14.74
C ILE A 57 6.46 -6.00 16.04
N LEU A 58 5.94 -5.30 17.06
CA LEU A 58 6.60 -5.18 18.35
C LEU A 58 6.73 -6.55 19.05
N ALA A 59 5.69 -7.38 18.98
CA ALA A 59 5.64 -8.72 19.56
C ALA A 59 6.44 -9.78 18.77
N SER A 60 6.81 -9.51 17.51
CA SER A 60 7.54 -10.47 16.66
C SER A 60 8.99 -10.71 17.13
N ASP A 61 9.58 -11.81 16.65
CA ASP A 61 10.99 -12.14 16.88
C ASP A 61 11.96 -11.43 15.90
N TYR A 62 11.47 -10.44 15.14
CA TYR A 62 12.33 -9.74 14.19
C TYR A 62 13.48 -9.00 14.91
N PRO A 63 14.70 -9.02 14.34
CA PRO A 63 15.78 -8.18 14.84
C PRO A 63 15.37 -6.71 14.88
N TYR A 64 15.89 -5.97 15.87
CA TYR A 64 15.51 -4.57 16.08
C TYR A 64 15.68 -3.69 14.83
N TYR A 65 16.73 -3.91 14.04
CA TYR A 65 16.95 -3.14 12.81
C TYR A 65 15.82 -3.35 11.78
N LEU A 66 15.24 -4.56 11.72
CA LEU A 66 14.18 -4.90 10.79
C LEU A 66 12.85 -4.33 11.26
N LYS A 67 12.55 -4.41 12.57
CA LYS A 67 11.39 -3.72 13.17
C LYS A 67 11.41 -2.23 12.84
N ARG A 68 12.54 -1.55 13.05
CA ARG A 68 12.68 -0.12 12.72
C ARG A 68 12.52 0.19 11.23
N ARG A 69 12.96 -0.69 10.34
CA ARG A 69 12.78 -0.52 8.89
C ARG A 69 11.30 -0.64 8.52
N ILE A 70 10.62 -1.67 9.03
CA ILE A 70 9.20 -1.94 8.79
C ILE A 70 8.33 -0.79 9.30
N GLN A 71 8.62 -0.26 10.48
CA GLN A 71 7.91 0.88 11.09
C GLN A 71 8.30 2.26 10.54
N SER A 72 9.16 2.34 9.53
CA SER A 72 9.50 3.62 8.91
C SER A 72 8.47 4.01 7.85
N ASN A 73 8.34 5.31 7.56
CA ASN A 73 7.44 5.82 6.52
C ASN A 73 7.70 5.26 5.09
N ASN A 74 8.85 4.60 4.88
CA ASN A 74 9.19 3.95 3.62
C ASN A 74 8.95 2.43 3.65
N GLY A 75 8.74 1.86 4.84
CA GLY A 75 8.56 0.42 5.05
C GLY A 75 7.15 -0.03 4.69
N HIS A 76 6.14 0.45 5.42
CA HIS A 76 4.75 -0.01 5.27
C HIS A 76 3.74 1.04 5.74
N LEU A 77 2.48 0.85 5.34
CA LEU A 77 1.32 1.74 5.48
C LEU A 77 1.28 2.47 6.83
N SER A 78 1.88 3.67 6.85
CA SER A 78 1.86 4.62 7.97
C SER A 78 0.84 5.72 7.71
#